data_AF-K1R5W5-F1
#
_entry.id   AF-K1R5W5-F1
#
_cell.length_a   1.000
_cell.length_b   1.000
_cell.length_c   1.000
_cell.angle_alpha   90.00
_cell.angle_beta   90.00
_cell.angle_gamma   90.00
#
_symmetry.space_group_name_H-M   'P 1'
#
loop_
_entity.id
_entity.type
_entity.pdbx_description
1 polymer ?
#
loop_
_entity_poly.entity_id
_entity_poly.type
_entity_poly.pdbx_seq_one_letter_code
_entity_poly.pdbx_strand_id
1 'polypeptide(L)'
;AVLVLDWESYQNAQWGNSDWVRRFAQRVHTLTGIWPIVYVQASALNQIPSDVRANCGLWVAQYASNAPTGYQSRPWNYAIYGEAMRQYTSNGWISGYNGPLDLNYFRGDASQWQAYANPAGAAKPVTPPPTEKPPTQTIDLQALATATIRGDYGNGQQRRDALGANYDK
;
A
#
# COMPACT_ATOMS: atom_id res chain seq x y z
N ALA A 1 -5.19 7.88 8.95
CA ALA A 1 -4.15 7.78 7.91
C ALA A 1 -4.71 8.35 6.62
N VAL A 2 -3.91 8.89 5.71
CA VAL A 2 -4.42 9.25 4.38
C VAL A 2 -4.58 7.97 3.57
N LEU A 3 -5.79 7.70 3.10
CA LEU A 3 -6.10 6.55 2.26
C LEU A 3 -6.11 6.98 0.81
N VAL A 4 -5.52 6.18 -0.07
CA VAL A 4 -5.44 6.48 -1.50
C VAL A 4 -5.87 5.25 -2.30
N LEU A 5 -6.71 5.47 -3.33
CA LEU A 5 -6.89 4.52 -4.41
C LEU A 5 -5.92 4.87 -5.53
N ASP A 6 -5.02 3.96 -5.84
CA ASP A 6 -4.21 4.01 -7.06
C ASP A 6 -5.03 3.46 -8.23
N TRP A 7 -5.56 4.35 -9.08
CA TRP A 7 -6.34 3.97 -10.26
C TRP A 7 -5.48 4.09 -11.51
N GLU A 8 -4.87 2.98 -11.90
CA GLU A 8 -4.06 2.86 -13.11
C GLU A 8 -4.38 1.57 -13.90
N SER A 9 -3.90 1.48 -15.14
CA SER A 9 -4.24 0.37 -16.05
C SER A 9 -3.41 -0.89 -15.83
N TYR A 10 -2.16 -0.74 -15.37
CA TYR A 10 -1.24 -1.86 -15.30
C TYR A 10 -1.69 -2.85 -14.23
N GLN A 11 -1.84 -4.12 -14.63
CA GLN A 11 -2.29 -5.21 -13.75
C GLN A 11 -3.66 -4.97 -13.07
N ASN A 12 -4.45 -4.02 -13.57
CA ASN A 12 -5.77 -3.70 -13.04
C ASN A 12 -6.88 -4.22 -13.96
N ALA A 13 -7.42 -5.38 -13.61
CA ALA A 13 -8.52 -5.99 -14.36
C ALA A 13 -9.83 -5.15 -14.35
N GLN A 14 -9.92 -4.13 -13.50
CA GLN A 14 -11.09 -3.25 -13.41
C GLN A 14 -10.91 -1.95 -14.20
N TRP A 15 -9.73 -1.69 -14.78
CA TRP A 15 -9.47 -0.46 -15.53
C TRP A 15 -10.56 -0.16 -16.56
N GLY A 16 -11.01 1.09 -16.62
CA GLY A 16 -12.16 1.52 -17.43
C GLY A 16 -13.53 1.37 -16.77
N ASN A 17 -13.63 0.66 -15.63
CA ASN A 17 -14.87 0.53 -14.87
C ASN A 17 -15.01 1.64 -13.82
N SER A 18 -15.55 2.79 -14.23
CA SER A 18 -15.79 3.94 -13.34
C SER A 18 -16.69 3.63 -12.14
N ASP A 19 -17.63 2.69 -12.28
CA ASP A 19 -18.48 2.27 -11.16
C ASP A 19 -17.68 1.51 -10.09
N TRP A 20 -16.61 0.81 -10.47
CA TRP A 20 -15.73 0.17 -9.51
C TRP A 20 -15.04 1.19 -8.60
N VAL A 21 -14.56 2.30 -9.16
CA VAL A 21 -13.96 3.42 -8.41
C VAL A 21 -14.94 3.96 -7.36
N ARG A 22 -16.21 4.16 -7.76
CA ARG A 22 -17.29 4.60 -6.86
C ARG A 22 -17.50 3.62 -5.72
N ARG A 23 -17.70 2.33 -6.02
CA ARG A 23 -17.96 1.30 -5.00
C ARG A 23 -16.78 1.17 -4.04
N PHE A 24 -15.55 1.25 -4.54
CA PHE A 24 -14.35 1.24 -3.70
C PHE A 24 -14.34 2.43 -2.73
N ALA A 25 -14.49 3.66 -3.25
CA ALA A 25 -14.47 4.87 -2.43
C ALA A 25 -15.56 4.85 -1.34
N GLN A 26 -16.78 4.45 -1.71
CA GLN A 26 -17.90 4.30 -0.78
C GLN A 26 -17.63 3.24 0.29
N ARG A 27 -17.04 2.10 -0.09
CA ARG A 27 -16.72 1.02 0.86
C ARG A 27 -15.64 1.44 1.85
N VAL A 28 -14.58 2.10 1.38
CA VAL A 28 -13.53 2.66 2.25
C VAL A 28 -14.13 3.66 3.22
N HIS A 29 -14.93 4.60 2.74
CA HIS A 29 -15.56 5.60 3.58
C HIS A 29 -16.50 4.96 4.62
N THR A 30 -17.31 3.98 4.23
CA THR A 30 -18.21 3.26 5.15
C THR A 30 -17.46 2.58 6.29
N LEU A 31 -16.29 1.99 6.00
CA LEU A 31 -15.50 1.26 6.99
C LEU A 31 -14.64 2.15 7.88
N THR A 32 -14.28 3.34 7.41
CA THR A 32 -13.22 4.14 8.04
C THR A 32 -13.65 5.57 8.41
N GLY A 33 -14.77 6.04 7.87
CA GLY A 33 -15.16 7.46 7.90
C GLY A 33 -14.29 8.37 7.02
N ILE A 34 -13.31 7.82 6.28
CA ILE A 34 -12.36 8.60 5.45
C ILE A 34 -12.73 8.42 3.97
N TRP A 35 -12.91 9.53 3.26
CA TRP A 35 -12.95 9.51 1.80
C TRP A 35 -11.52 9.35 1.26
N PRO A 36 -11.21 8.29 0.50
CA PRO A 36 -9.86 8.12 -0.04
C PRO A 36 -9.57 9.20 -1.09
N ILE A 37 -8.31 9.61 -1.21
CA ILE A 37 -7.84 10.36 -2.37
C ILE A 37 -7.77 9.38 -3.55
N VAL A 38 -8.17 9.80 -4.75
CA VAL A 38 -8.05 8.98 -5.96
C VAL A 38 -6.86 9.47 -6.77
N TYR A 39 -5.85 8.63 -6.91
CA TYR A 39 -4.74 8.82 -7.83
C TYR A 39 -5.14 8.35 -9.23
N VAL A 40 -4.84 9.15 -10.25
CA VAL A 40 -5.02 8.78 -11.66
C VAL A 40 -4.12 9.65 -12.56
N GLN A 41 -3.68 9.13 -13.69
CA GLN A 41 -3.02 9.92 -14.73
C GLN A 41 -4.00 10.89 -15.41
N ALA A 42 -3.52 12.07 -15.80
CA ALA A 42 -4.37 13.13 -16.36
C ALA A 42 -5.24 12.69 -17.55
N SER A 43 -4.74 11.78 -18.39
CA SER A 43 -5.46 11.26 -19.56
C SER A 43 -6.67 10.38 -19.22
N ALA A 44 -6.80 9.93 -17.97
CA ALA A 44 -7.89 9.06 -17.51
C ALA A 44 -8.79 9.73 -16.45
N LEU A 45 -8.71 11.06 -16.29
CA LEU A 45 -9.56 11.81 -15.35
C LEU A 45 -11.06 11.60 -15.61
N ASN A 46 -11.45 11.36 -16.86
CA ASN A 46 -12.84 11.06 -17.22
C ASN A 46 -13.36 9.74 -16.64
N GLN A 47 -12.48 8.85 -16.17
CA GLN A 47 -12.89 7.61 -15.50
C GLN A 47 -13.33 7.84 -14.06
N ILE A 48 -13.03 9.00 -13.46
CA ILE A 48 -13.40 9.28 -12.07
C ILE A 48 -14.81 9.88 -12.05
N PRO A 49 -15.81 9.19 -11.47
CA PRO A 49 -17.19 9.68 -11.43
C PRO A 49 -17.31 11.03 -10.74
N SER A 50 -18.28 11.85 -11.16
CA SER A 50 -18.50 13.18 -10.59
C SER A 50 -18.85 13.16 -9.10
N ASP A 51 -19.61 12.17 -8.64
CA ASP A 51 -19.93 11.96 -7.23
C ASP A 51 -18.71 11.53 -6.40
N VAL A 52 -17.77 10.81 -7.00
CA VAL A 52 -16.47 10.54 -6.37
C VAL A 52 -15.66 11.83 -6.30
N ARG A 53 -15.59 12.61 -7.39
CA ARG A 53 -14.89 13.91 -7.42
C ARG A 53 -15.43 14.93 -6.43
N ALA A 54 -16.71 14.84 -6.08
CA ALA A 54 -17.35 15.72 -5.10
C ALA A 54 -16.95 15.40 -3.63
N ASN A 55 -16.56 14.15 -3.34
CA ASN A 55 -16.30 13.69 -1.98
C ASN A 55 -14.81 13.36 -1.73
N CYS A 56 -14.11 12.87 -2.75
CA CYS A 56 -12.73 12.42 -2.68
C CYS A 56 -11.77 13.50 -3.16
N GLY A 57 -10.63 13.61 -2.47
CA GLY A 57 -9.48 14.34 -3.01
C GLY A 57 -8.99 13.70 -4.30
N LEU A 58 -8.41 14.49 -5.20
CA LEU A 58 -7.81 14.01 -6.44
C LEU A 58 -6.29 14.15 -6.38
N TRP A 59 -5.59 13.10 -6.80
CA TRP A 59 -4.16 13.10 -7.01
C TRP A 59 -3.88 12.82 -8.48
N VAL A 60 -3.31 13.79 -9.20
CA VAL A 60 -3.08 13.65 -10.64
C VAL A 60 -1.62 13.35 -10.93
N ALA A 61 -1.34 12.35 -11.76
CA ALA A 61 -0.05 12.21 -12.42
C ALA A 61 -0.04 12.93 -13.76
N GLN A 62 0.86 13.91 -13.90
CA GLN A 62 1.15 14.54 -15.19
C GLN A 62 2.54 15.19 -15.15
N TYR A 63 3.41 14.76 -16.05
CA TYR A 63 4.81 15.17 -16.07
C TYR A 63 5.06 16.13 -17.24
N ALA A 64 5.81 17.20 -17.01
CA ALA A 64 6.20 18.12 -18.07
C ALA A 64 7.13 17.44 -19.09
N SER A 65 7.95 16.50 -18.61
CA SER A 65 8.84 15.65 -19.41
C SER A 65 9.30 14.44 -18.57
N ASN A 66 10.03 13.51 -19.19
CA ASN A 66 10.70 12.39 -18.50
C ASN A 66 12.12 12.74 -17.99
N ALA A 67 12.55 13.99 -18.12
CA ALA A 67 13.88 14.41 -17.71
C ALA A 67 14.04 14.32 -16.18
N PRO A 68 15.24 13.96 -15.68
CA PRO A 68 15.55 14.02 -14.26
C PRO A 68 15.23 15.40 -13.67
N THR A 69 14.59 15.44 -12.51
CA THR A 69 14.30 16.71 -11.82
C THR A 69 14.31 16.57 -10.30
N GLY A 70 14.40 17.68 -9.58
CA GLY A 70 14.38 17.71 -8.12
C GLY A 70 13.04 18.16 -7.56
N TYR A 71 13.07 18.64 -6.31
CA TYR A 71 11.93 19.30 -5.70
C TYR A 71 11.48 20.53 -6.51
N GLN A 72 10.18 20.64 -6.74
CA GLN A 72 9.57 21.81 -7.39
C GLN A 72 8.49 22.39 -6.47
N SER A 73 8.64 23.67 -6.11
CA SER A 73 7.65 24.36 -5.28
C SER A 73 6.36 24.71 -6.03
N ARG A 74 6.40 24.70 -7.37
CA ARG A 74 5.22 24.91 -8.22
C ARG A 74 5.35 24.15 -9.55
N PRO A 75 4.93 22.88 -9.59
CA PRO A 75 5.06 22.06 -10.80
C PRO A 75 4.27 22.57 -12.01
N TRP A 76 4.64 22.13 -13.21
CA TRP A 76 3.90 22.43 -14.44
C TRP A 76 2.45 21.94 -14.35
N ASN A 77 1.52 22.72 -14.92
CA ASN A 77 0.07 22.46 -14.87
C ASN A 77 -0.53 22.32 -13.47
N TYR A 78 0.18 22.72 -12.43
CA TYR A 78 -0.33 22.66 -11.06
C TYR A 78 -1.70 23.34 -10.94
N ALA A 79 -2.66 22.65 -10.29
CA ALA A 79 -4.03 23.09 -9.99
C ALA A 79 -5.06 23.09 -11.14
N ILE A 80 -4.69 22.74 -12.38
CA ILE A 80 -5.61 22.88 -13.53
C ILE A 80 -6.83 21.97 -13.46
N TYR A 81 -6.78 20.87 -12.70
CA TYR A 81 -7.90 19.94 -12.54
C TYR A 81 -8.58 20.09 -11.17
N GLY A 82 -8.22 21.10 -10.37
CA GLY A 82 -8.68 21.21 -8.99
C GLY A 82 -8.20 20.06 -8.10
N GLU A 83 -7.04 19.47 -8.40
CA GLU A 83 -6.48 18.34 -7.66
C GLU A 83 -5.93 18.75 -6.28
N ALA A 84 -6.00 17.85 -5.31
CA ALA A 84 -5.37 18.06 -3.99
C ALA A 84 -3.87 17.76 -4.01
N MET A 85 -3.43 16.87 -4.91
CA MET A 85 -2.04 16.46 -5.03
C MET A 85 -1.64 16.30 -6.50
N ARG A 86 -0.39 16.62 -6.82
CA ARG A 86 0.19 16.45 -8.15
C ARG A 86 1.44 15.57 -8.04
N GLN A 87 1.46 14.43 -8.71
CA GLN A 87 2.70 13.74 -9.05
C GLN A 87 3.25 14.39 -10.33
N TYR A 88 4.42 15.00 -10.23
CA TYR A 88 4.98 15.81 -11.33
C TYR A 88 6.19 15.17 -12.02
N THR A 89 6.71 14.08 -11.46
CA THR A 89 7.74 13.25 -12.10
C THR A 89 7.75 11.86 -11.47
N SER A 90 8.17 10.86 -12.25
CA SER A 90 8.63 9.55 -11.77
C SER A 90 10.16 9.39 -11.84
N ASN A 91 10.86 10.42 -12.30
CA ASN A 91 12.32 10.47 -12.43
C ASN A 91 12.90 11.57 -11.53
N GLY A 92 12.44 11.60 -10.29
CA GLY A 92 12.88 12.54 -9.27
C GLY A 92 14.21 12.15 -8.63
N TRP A 93 15.08 13.13 -8.39
CA TRP A 93 16.37 12.92 -7.73
C TRP A 93 16.51 13.84 -6.53
N ILE A 94 16.57 13.23 -5.35
CA ILE A 94 16.71 13.92 -4.06
C ILE A 94 17.97 13.38 -3.39
N SER A 95 18.79 14.29 -2.84
CA SER A 95 20.00 13.92 -2.11
C SER A 95 19.67 12.94 -0.97
N GLY A 96 20.43 11.85 -0.88
CA GLY A 96 20.22 10.79 0.11
C GLY A 96 19.39 9.59 -0.36
N TYR A 97 18.82 9.63 -1.57
CA TYR A 97 18.10 8.50 -2.17
C TYR A 97 18.86 7.96 -3.39
N ASN A 98 18.99 6.63 -3.46
CA ASN A 98 19.71 5.95 -4.55
C ASN A 98 18.74 5.42 -5.61
N GLY A 99 18.29 6.31 -6.50
CA GLY A 99 17.42 5.97 -7.63
C GLY A 99 16.35 7.01 -7.90
N PRO A 100 15.65 6.89 -9.04
CA PRO A 100 14.54 7.78 -9.38
C PRO A 100 13.37 7.59 -8.40
N LEU A 101 12.74 8.71 -8.06
CA LEU A 101 11.59 8.79 -7.17
C LEU A 101 10.38 9.41 -7.87
N ASP A 102 9.20 8.97 -7.47
CA ASP A 102 7.99 9.75 -7.70
C ASP A 102 7.98 10.97 -6.77
N LEU A 103 7.95 12.17 -7.34
CA LEU A 103 7.85 13.40 -6.56
C LEU A 103 6.48 14.04 -6.71
N ASN A 104 5.96 14.49 -5.57
CA ASN A 104 4.61 14.96 -5.41
C ASN A 104 4.58 16.33 -4.74
N TYR A 105 3.55 17.11 -5.06
CA TYR A 105 3.22 18.33 -4.35
C TYR A 105 1.79 18.26 -3.84
N PHE A 106 1.61 18.32 -2.52
CA PHE A 106 0.30 18.45 -1.88
C PHE A 106 -0.09 19.93 -1.79
N ARG A 107 -1.30 20.25 -2.25
CA ARG A 107 -1.80 21.62 -2.42
C ARG A 107 -2.42 22.22 -1.16
N GLY A 108 -1.94 21.81 0.01
CA GLY A 108 -2.46 22.24 1.28
C GLY A 108 -1.42 22.23 2.39
N ASP A 109 -1.82 22.73 3.55
CA ASP A 109 -1.01 22.73 4.75
C ASP A 109 -1.17 21.43 5.57
N ALA A 110 -0.45 21.36 6.71
CA ALA A 110 -0.50 20.21 7.59
C ALA A 110 -1.90 19.95 8.19
N SER A 111 -2.71 20.99 8.40
CA SER A 111 -4.07 20.85 8.93
C SER A 111 -5.00 20.25 7.89
N GLN A 112 -4.86 20.66 6.62
CA GLN A 112 -5.62 20.10 5.50
C GLN A 112 -5.21 18.65 5.24
N TRP A 113 -3.91 18.33 5.33
CA TRP A 113 -3.44 16.94 5.29
C TRP A 113 -4.06 16.10 6.42
N GLN A 114 -4.10 16.64 7.63
CA GLN A 114 -4.69 15.96 8.78
C GLN A 114 -6.21 15.74 8.60
N ALA A 115 -6.92 16.66 7.94
CA ALA A 115 -8.33 16.49 7.59
C ALA A 115 -8.55 15.32 6.62
N TYR A 116 -7.67 15.12 5.62
CA TYR A 116 -7.70 13.92 4.79
C TYR A 116 -7.39 12.64 5.59
N ALA A 117 -6.55 12.74 6.62
CA ALA A 117 -6.11 11.58 7.39
C ALA A 117 -7.09 11.16 8.50
N ASN A 118 -7.88 12.10 9.02
CA ASN A 118 -8.77 11.94 10.17
C ASN A 118 -9.84 13.05 10.22
N PRO A 119 -10.84 13.03 9.31
CA PRO A 119 -11.81 14.12 9.19
C PRO A 119 -12.71 14.26 10.41
N ALA A 120 -12.98 13.18 11.14
CA ALA A 120 -13.79 13.18 12.36
C ALA A 120 -12.99 13.56 13.63
N GLY A 121 -11.68 13.79 13.52
CA GLY A 121 -10.82 14.07 14.68
C GLY A 121 -10.78 12.91 15.69
N ALA A 122 -11.14 11.69 15.29
CA ALA A 122 -11.19 10.54 16.17
C ALA A 122 -9.80 10.25 16.76
N ALA A 123 -9.73 9.86 18.02
CA ALA A 123 -8.49 9.42 18.63
C ALA A 123 -7.88 8.28 17.79
N LYS A 124 -6.56 8.33 17.56
CA LYS A 124 -5.87 7.21 16.88
C LYS A 124 -6.20 5.93 17.64
N PRO A 125 -6.58 4.84 16.96
CA PRO A 125 -6.63 3.53 17.59
C PRO A 125 -5.27 3.28 18.24
N VAL A 126 -5.26 3.05 19.56
CA VAL A 126 -4.06 2.54 20.22
C VAL A 126 -3.81 1.16 19.64
N THR A 127 -2.73 1.00 18.89
CA THR A 127 -2.24 -0.33 18.54
C THR A 127 -2.00 -1.06 19.85
N PRO A 128 -2.64 -2.22 20.10
CA PRO A 128 -2.24 -3.06 21.22
C PRO A 128 -0.74 -3.33 21.11
N PRO A 129 0.00 -3.45 22.22
CA PRO A 129 1.38 -3.93 22.18
C PRO A 129 1.45 -5.17 21.29
N PRO A 130 2.49 -5.33 20.46
CA PRO A 130 2.66 -6.55 19.67
C PRO A 130 2.53 -7.75 20.61
N THR A 131 1.54 -8.61 20.38
CA THR A 131 1.49 -9.90 21.06
C THR A 131 2.78 -10.61 20.68
N GLU A 132 3.59 -10.99 21.67
CA GLU A 132 4.81 -11.77 21.42
C GLU A 132 4.44 -12.97 20.56
N LYS A 133 5.06 -13.06 19.38
CA LYS A 133 4.92 -14.24 18.52
C LYS A 133 5.41 -15.44 19.35
N PRO A 134 4.62 -16.52 19.50
CA PRO A 134 5.11 -17.72 20.18
C PRO A 134 6.45 -18.12 19.56
N PRO A 135 7.47 -18.48 20.36
CA PRO A 135 8.76 -18.87 19.83
C PRO A 135 8.54 -20.00 18.82
N THR A 136 9.02 -19.80 17.59
CA THR A 136 9.08 -20.87 16.60
C THR A 136 9.93 -21.98 17.24
N GLN A 137 9.35 -23.14 17.52
CA GLN A 137 10.13 -24.30 17.93
C GLN A 137 11.03 -24.70 16.76
N THR A 138 12.29 -24.30 16.81
CA THR A 138 13.32 -24.80 15.91
C THR A 138 13.62 -26.23 16.32
N ILE A 139 13.13 -27.18 15.54
CA ILE A 139 13.46 -28.59 15.74
C ILE A 139 14.92 -28.76 15.33
N ASP A 140 15.75 -29.26 16.24
CA ASP A 140 17.13 -29.62 15.95
C ASP A 140 17.14 -30.91 15.11
N LEU A 141 17.19 -30.73 13.78
CA LEU A 141 17.22 -31.81 12.81
C LEU A 141 18.47 -32.69 12.97
N GLN A 142 19.56 -32.15 13.51
CA GLN A 142 20.78 -32.92 13.74
C GLN A 142 20.58 -33.89 14.91
N ALA A 143 20.01 -33.42 16.02
CA ALA A 143 19.64 -34.29 17.14
C ALA A 143 18.62 -35.37 16.72
N LEU A 144 17.64 -34.99 15.89
CA LEU A 144 16.63 -35.90 15.37
C LEU A 144 17.24 -37.00 14.47
N ALA A 145 18.16 -36.62 13.58
CA ALA A 145 18.89 -37.54 12.73
C ALA A 145 19.76 -38.50 13.55
N THR A 146 20.49 -37.99 14.55
CA THR A 146 21.33 -38.81 15.44
C THR A 146 20.51 -39.84 16.22
N ALA A 147 19.38 -39.44 16.81
CA ALA A 147 18.49 -40.37 17.51
C ALA A 147 17.87 -41.43 16.57
N THR A 148 17.58 -41.04 15.32
CA THR A 148 17.09 -41.96 14.29
C THR A 148 18.14 -43.01 13.91
N ILE A 149 19.40 -42.61 13.73
CA ILE A 149 20.52 -43.52 13.43
C ILE A 149 20.78 -44.48 14.59
N ARG A 150 20.66 -43.99 15.83
CA ARG A 150 20.80 -44.81 17.04
C ARG A 150 19.66 -45.84 17.22
N GLY A 151 18.55 -45.66 16.50
CA GLY A 151 17.42 -46.58 16.51
C GLY A 151 16.31 -46.23 17.49
N ASP A 152 16.36 -45.06 18.12
CA ASP A 152 15.45 -44.65 19.21
C ASP A 152 13.97 -44.56 18.75
N TYR A 153 13.75 -44.40 17.45
CA TYR A 153 12.41 -44.33 16.84
C TYR A 153 11.98 -45.64 16.16
N GLY A 154 12.72 -46.72 16.33
CA GLY A 154 12.43 -48.00 15.67
C GLY A 154 12.59 -47.96 14.14
N ASN A 155 11.94 -48.90 13.45
CA ASN A 155 12.08 -49.11 12.00
C ASN A 155 10.72 -49.13 11.29
N GLY A 156 10.71 -48.82 9.99
CA GLY A 156 9.50 -48.88 9.16
C GLY A 156 8.39 -47.95 9.65
N GLN A 157 7.17 -48.49 9.82
CA GLN A 157 6.00 -47.73 10.25
C GLN A 157 6.16 -47.11 11.64
N GLN A 158 6.82 -47.81 12.57
CA GLN A 158 7.06 -47.32 13.93
C GLN A 158 7.84 -46.00 13.94
N ARG A 159 8.80 -45.84 13.00
CA ARG A 159 9.56 -44.61 12.84
C ARG A 159 8.72 -43.47 12.27
N ARG A 160 7.85 -43.78 11.32
CA ARG A 160 6.92 -42.79 10.72
C ARG A 160 5.97 -42.25 11.78
N ASP A 161 5.41 -43.14 12.59
CA ASP A 161 4.49 -42.77 13.66
C ASP A 161 5.19 -41.94 14.75
N ALA A 162 6.42 -42.31 15.11
CA ALA A 162 7.18 -41.62 16.15
C ALA A 162 7.73 -40.24 15.71
N LEU A 163 8.12 -40.07 14.44
CA LEU A 163 8.65 -38.81 13.92
C LEU A 163 7.56 -37.86 13.41
N GLY A 164 6.37 -38.37 13.08
CA GLY A 164 5.22 -37.58 12.64
C GLY A 164 5.56 -36.61 11.51
N ALA A 165 5.20 -35.33 11.67
CA ALA A 165 5.47 -34.26 10.69
C ALA A 165 6.96 -33.94 10.46
N ASN A 166 7.88 -34.56 11.22
CA ASN A 166 9.31 -34.43 11.03
C ASN A 166 9.93 -35.60 10.27
N TYR A 167 9.14 -36.61 9.88
CA TYR A 167 9.64 -37.75 9.12
C TYR A 167 10.12 -37.34 7.71
N ASP A 168 9.42 -36.41 7.06
CA ASP A 168 9.70 -35.96 5.69
C ASP A 168 10.51 -34.65 5.63
N LYS A 169 11.15 -34.26 6.75
CA LYS A 169 11.99 -33.05 6.83
C LYS A 169 13.45 -33.31 6.56
#